data_AF-A0A895XMU1-F1
#
_entry.id   AF-A0A895XMU1-F1
#
_cell.length_a   1.000
_cell.length_b   1.000
_cell.length_c   1.000
_cell.angle_alpha   90.00
_cell.angle_beta   90.00
_cell.angle_gamma   90.00
#
_symmetry.space_group_name_H-M   'P 1'
#
loop_
_entity.id
_entity.type
_entity.pdbx_description
1 polymer ?
#
loop_
_entity_poly.entity_id
_entity_poly.type
_entity_poly.pdbx_seq_one_letter_code
_entity_poly.pdbx_strand_id
1 'polypeptide(L)'
;MRDRPSDMSPSQLRFFPQRSVKWLSPRVLADTAARLGLARALGAYLDKRELLGFYPQEVFDHSQKDELWIDYVADLGDGFNATYSVAHTMAQSQLDIDGETLPRGEVLVMGGDEVYPSANWREYENRTKGPYQAANPQRPTDLYAIPGNHDWYDGLTAFSRLFMQRREFGGFRTKQRRSYFALKLPHDWWLFAIDAEFDAYLDEPQLEYFREAAQRMLPREKVILCVPQPSWVWTELDRRSFDRIDYFIEKIVKPREATVPLILTGDRHHYARYAEIDGDRQLVTAGGGGAYTSPTHNLPTQLTAPPKDSVSKVGESSSDYQLVETYPSRSKSWRYGFGIFHRLPWRNPGFVTFLGIVHLIALVSLLQGTGPGVTACAGLLGIATLFAQPVAGGRMIKHWVLGLGHGAAHIGLAFGGVQVWRWLDYTGTLAYIAYIGLAGLIAVWLVGAYLLLANRYGVNANELFAGLSVIDSKCFLRLKVNRDGVTVYPIGIPKSGRKWKANPDGDAADPWIEPVKPLRHELIEPPYTIPKPGPTREEAEQPKRIRAFIGHAFGLEQSRGERENVRD
;
A
#
# COMPACT_ATOMS: atom_id res chain seq x y z
N MET A 1 31.55 23.11 -3.59
CA MET A 1 30.19 22.85 -4.10
C MET A 1 29.27 22.80 -2.89
N ARG A 2 28.09 23.42 -2.90
CA ARG A 2 27.15 23.26 -1.78
C ARG A 2 26.64 21.80 -1.81
N ASP A 3 26.72 21.10 -0.69
CA ASP A 3 26.23 19.72 -0.58
C ASP A 3 24.69 19.62 -0.62
N ARG A 4 24.01 20.74 -0.35
CA ARG A 4 22.55 20.86 -0.31
C ARG A 4 22.00 21.64 -1.52
N PRO A 5 20.81 21.27 -2.04
CA PRO A 5 20.21 21.95 -3.18
C PRO A 5 19.78 23.38 -2.84
N SER A 6 20.05 24.32 -3.76
CA SER A 6 19.55 25.72 -3.65
C SER A 6 18.20 25.95 -4.31
N ASP A 7 17.76 25.04 -5.16
CA ASP A 7 16.48 25.10 -5.86
C ASP A 7 15.89 23.70 -6.08
N MET A 8 14.72 23.64 -6.71
CA MET A 8 13.98 22.40 -6.98
C MET A 8 14.37 21.76 -8.33
N SER A 9 15.47 22.18 -8.96
CA SER A 9 15.88 21.65 -10.25
C SER A 9 16.39 20.19 -10.11
N PRO A 10 16.14 19.33 -11.10
CA PRO A 10 16.58 17.93 -11.04
C PRO A 10 18.10 17.76 -10.88
N SER A 11 18.91 18.68 -11.40
CA SER A 11 20.37 18.65 -11.24
C SER A 11 20.80 18.88 -9.79
N GLN A 12 20.12 19.78 -9.08
CA GLN A 12 20.36 20.04 -7.66
C GLN A 12 19.79 18.91 -6.78
N LEU A 13 18.58 18.43 -7.09
CA LEU A 13 17.91 17.37 -6.32
C LEU A 13 18.47 15.97 -6.58
N ARG A 14 19.16 15.75 -7.70
CA ARG A 14 19.71 14.45 -8.16
C ARG A 14 18.64 13.42 -8.56
N PHE A 15 17.40 13.85 -8.72
CA PHE A 15 16.29 13.06 -9.28
C PHE A 15 15.28 14.00 -9.95
N PHE A 16 14.37 13.45 -10.75
CA PHE A 16 13.31 14.19 -11.43
C PHE A 16 11.98 13.99 -10.69
N PRO A 17 11.47 14.99 -9.94
CA PRO A 17 10.15 14.90 -9.31
C PRO A 17 9.06 14.53 -10.32
N GLN A 18 8.45 13.36 -10.15
CA GLN A 18 7.43 12.87 -11.09
C GLN A 18 6.03 13.37 -10.72
N ARG A 19 5.22 13.63 -11.74
CA ARG A 19 3.77 13.81 -11.55
C ARG A 19 3.11 12.44 -11.34
N SER A 20 2.02 12.43 -10.58
CA SER A 20 1.16 11.25 -10.41
C SER A 20 0.81 10.62 -11.75
N VAL A 21 0.69 9.30 -11.80
CA VAL A 21 0.40 8.57 -13.03
C VAL A 21 -0.98 8.93 -13.56
N LYS A 22 -1.10 8.98 -14.88
CA LYS A 22 -2.36 9.20 -15.59
C LYS A 22 -2.97 7.84 -15.95
N TRP A 23 -3.54 7.17 -14.95
CA TRP A 23 -4.02 5.78 -15.02
C TRP A 23 -5.03 5.51 -16.13
N LEU A 24 -5.91 6.48 -16.44
CA LEU A 24 -6.88 6.37 -17.54
C LEU A 24 -6.39 6.96 -18.88
N SER A 25 -5.11 7.33 -18.99
CA SER A 25 -4.59 7.75 -20.29
C SER A 25 -4.43 6.54 -21.21
N PRO A 26 -4.79 6.64 -22.50
CA PRO A 26 -4.72 5.51 -23.43
C PRO A 26 -3.34 4.83 -23.48
N ARG A 27 -2.27 5.63 -23.39
CA ARG A 27 -0.89 5.13 -23.38
C ARG A 27 -0.58 4.29 -22.14
N VAL A 28 -0.98 4.74 -20.95
CA VAL A 28 -0.75 3.99 -19.70
C VAL A 28 -1.59 2.72 -19.69
N LEU A 29 -2.86 2.79 -20.09
CA LEU A 29 -3.71 1.60 -20.20
C LEU A 29 -3.09 0.55 -21.13
N ALA A 30 -2.59 0.96 -22.30
CA ALA A 30 -1.94 0.06 -23.25
C ALA A 30 -0.62 -0.53 -22.71
N ASP A 31 0.24 0.30 -22.09
CA ASP A 31 1.51 -0.15 -21.52
C ASP A 31 1.30 -1.12 -20.34
N THR A 32 0.40 -0.79 -19.42
CA THR A 32 0.04 -1.67 -18.29
C THR A 32 -0.55 -2.99 -18.78
N ALA A 33 -1.45 -2.96 -19.78
CA ALA A 33 -2.01 -4.19 -20.35
C ALA A 33 -0.93 -5.07 -21.01
N ALA A 34 0.00 -4.46 -21.76
CA ALA A 34 1.11 -5.18 -22.39
C ALA A 34 2.04 -5.80 -21.35
N ARG A 35 2.40 -5.06 -20.29
CA ARG A 35 3.23 -5.55 -19.18
C ARG A 35 2.56 -6.68 -18.42
N LEU A 36 1.27 -6.55 -18.12
CA LEU A 36 0.50 -7.61 -17.46
C LEU A 36 0.45 -8.87 -18.32
N GLY A 37 0.26 -8.72 -19.64
CA GLY A 37 0.30 -9.83 -20.58
C GLY A 37 1.67 -10.53 -20.60
N LEU A 38 2.75 -9.75 -20.67
CA LEU A 38 4.13 -10.28 -20.65
C LEU A 38 4.46 -10.96 -19.32
N ALA A 39 4.11 -10.32 -18.19
CA ALA A 39 4.33 -10.86 -16.85
C ALA A 39 3.58 -12.19 -16.65
N ARG A 40 2.33 -12.30 -17.13
CA ARG A 40 1.60 -13.58 -17.09
C ARG A 40 2.20 -14.65 -17.99
N ALA A 41 2.68 -14.27 -19.18
CA ALA A 41 3.27 -15.21 -20.12
C ALA A 41 4.63 -15.75 -19.65
N LEU A 42 5.44 -14.92 -18.97
CA LEU A 42 6.81 -15.27 -18.55
C LEU A 42 6.94 -15.60 -17.06
N GLY A 43 6.06 -15.10 -16.21
CA GLY A 43 6.11 -15.28 -14.74
C GLY A 43 6.05 -16.75 -14.34
N ALA A 44 5.24 -17.55 -15.04
CA ALA A 44 5.16 -18.99 -14.84
C ALA A 44 6.47 -19.75 -15.16
N TYR A 45 7.42 -19.13 -15.89
CA TYR A 45 8.67 -19.77 -16.30
C TYR A 45 9.91 -19.26 -15.55
N LEU A 46 9.82 -18.16 -14.80
CA LEU A 46 10.97 -17.46 -14.20
C LEU A 46 10.62 -16.86 -12.82
N ASP A 47 10.05 -17.66 -11.92
CA ASP A 47 9.88 -17.22 -10.53
C ASP A 47 11.25 -17.08 -9.86
N LYS A 48 11.67 -15.83 -9.63
CA LYS A 48 12.97 -15.55 -9.03
C LYS A 48 13.03 -15.94 -7.56
N ARG A 49 11.91 -16.11 -6.84
CA ARG A 49 11.94 -16.45 -5.41
C ARG A 49 12.68 -17.75 -5.14
N GLU A 50 12.53 -18.74 -6.02
CA GLU A 50 13.29 -19.99 -5.95
C GLU A 50 14.81 -19.75 -6.04
N LEU A 51 15.24 -18.86 -6.94
CA LEU A 51 16.65 -18.46 -7.05
C LEU A 51 17.11 -17.64 -5.83
N LEU A 52 16.22 -16.82 -5.28
CA LEU A 52 16.50 -15.99 -4.11
C LEU A 52 16.71 -16.82 -2.84
N GLY A 53 16.07 -18.00 -2.78
CA GLY A 53 16.24 -19.00 -1.72
C GLY A 53 17.70 -19.41 -1.49
N PHE A 54 18.57 -19.30 -2.49
CA PHE A 54 19.99 -19.64 -2.35
C PHE A 54 20.84 -18.54 -1.72
N TYR A 55 20.34 -17.30 -1.61
CA TYR A 55 21.10 -16.25 -0.93
C TYR A 55 20.99 -16.42 0.59
N PRO A 56 22.11 -16.45 1.33
CA PRO A 56 22.08 -16.55 2.77
C PRO A 56 21.45 -15.28 3.36
N GLN A 57 20.48 -15.46 4.23
CA GLN A 57 19.81 -14.38 4.97
C GLN A 57 19.54 -14.85 6.39
N GLU A 58 19.85 -14.00 7.36
CA GLU A 58 19.57 -14.25 8.77
C GLU A 58 18.15 -13.81 9.16
N VAL A 59 17.72 -14.25 10.35
CA VAL A 59 16.69 -13.54 11.11
C VAL A 59 17.35 -12.31 11.72
N PHE A 60 16.77 -11.14 11.53
CA PHE A 60 17.33 -9.89 12.05
C PHE A 60 16.88 -9.66 13.49
N ASP A 61 17.81 -9.35 14.39
CA ASP A 61 17.52 -9.22 15.81
C ASP A 61 17.51 -7.75 16.27
N HIS A 62 16.34 -7.28 16.70
CA HIS A 62 16.11 -5.98 17.34
C HIS A 62 15.62 -6.14 18.79
N SER A 63 15.69 -7.34 19.36
CA SER A 63 15.11 -7.69 20.68
C SER A 63 15.82 -7.10 21.89
N GLN A 64 17.05 -6.60 21.71
CA GLN A 64 17.87 -6.07 22.81
C GLN A 64 17.43 -4.69 23.33
N LYS A 65 16.41 -4.08 22.72
CA LYS A 65 15.89 -2.77 23.11
C LYS A 65 14.76 -2.90 24.14
N ASP A 66 14.65 -1.95 25.05
CA ASP A 66 13.48 -1.87 25.96
C ASP A 66 12.26 -1.25 25.26
N GLU A 67 12.49 -0.41 24.26
CA GLU A 67 11.46 0.21 23.43
C GLU A 67 11.99 0.29 22.00
N LEU A 68 11.15 -0.04 21.02
CA LEU A 68 11.47 0.05 19.60
C LEU A 68 10.33 0.72 18.84
N TRP A 69 10.66 1.75 18.04
CA TRP A 69 9.71 2.41 17.15
C TRP A 69 9.89 1.94 15.71
N ILE A 70 8.81 1.51 15.07
CA ILE A 70 8.79 1.00 13.70
C ILE A 70 7.81 1.84 12.89
N ASP A 71 8.26 2.42 11.78
CA ASP A 71 7.36 3.02 10.79
C ASP A 71 6.99 1.97 9.73
N TYR A 72 5.71 1.87 9.39
CA TYR A 72 5.18 1.00 8.33
C TYR A 72 4.45 1.85 7.28
N VAL A 73 4.82 1.69 6.01
CA VAL A 73 4.26 2.43 4.87
C VAL A 73 4.15 1.53 3.65
N ALA A 74 3.09 1.67 2.86
CA ALA A 74 2.92 0.93 1.62
C ALA A 74 2.29 1.80 0.52
N ASP A 75 2.36 1.35 -0.74
CA ASP A 75 1.78 1.99 -1.92
C ASP A 75 2.37 3.38 -2.18
N LEU A 76 3.68 3.39 -2.42
CA LEU A 76 4.50 4.58 -2.61
C LEU A 76 4.74 4.86 -4.10
N GLY A 77 5.22 6.06 -4.41
CA GLY A 77 5.84 6.29 -5.71
C GLY A 77 4.85 6.36 -6.89
N ASP A 78 3.60 6.80 -6.69
CA ASP A 78 2.73 7.24 -7.80
C ASP A 78 3.12 8.63 -8.28
N GLY A 79 3.33 9.56 -7.36
CA GLY A 79 3.74 10.92 -7.67
C GLY A 79 4.50 11.57 -6.53
N PHE A 80 5.33 12.56 -6.89
CA PHE A 80 6.22 13.25 -5.95
C PHE A 80 5.46 13.86 -4.77
N ASN A 81 4.39 14.60 -5.01
CA ASN A 81 3.70 15.36 -3.96
C ASN A 81 3.16 14.48 -2.83
N ALA A 82 2.49 13.38 -3.14
CA ALA A 82 1.94 12.47 -2.14
C ALA A 82 3.06 11.71 -1.42
N THR A 83 3.92 11.06 -2.21
CA THR A 83 5.05 10.26 -1.69
C THR A 83 5.97 11.10 -0.80
N TYR A 84 6.33 12.31 -1.24
CA TYR A 84 7.19 13.21 -0.47
C TYR A 84 6.50 13.77 0.76
N SER A 85 5.17 13.93 0.77
CA SER A 85 4.46 14.37 1.98
C SER A 85 4.53 13.32 3.09
N VAL A 86 4.39 12.04 2.74
CA VAL A 86 4.53 10.93 3.68
C VAL A 86 5.98 10.80 4.13
N ALA A 87 6.93 10.78 3.19
CA ALA A 87 8.36 10.69 3.48
C ALA A 87 8.85 11.82 4.40
N HIS A 88 8.47 13.07 4.08
CA HIS A 88 8.84 14.26 4.87
C HIS A 88 8.27 14.17 6.30
N THR A 89 6.99 13.82 6.44
CA THR A 89 6.34 13.70 7.77
C THR A 89 6.98 12.58 8.59
N MET A 90 7.22 11.42 8.00
CA MET A 90 7.84 10.28 8.67
C MET A 90 9.28 10.56 9.10
N ALA A 91 10.04 11.31 8.30
CA ALA A 91 11.45 11.61 8.55
C ALA A 91 11.71 12.65 9.65
N GLN A 92 10.68 13.38 10.11
CA GLN A 92 10.78 14.32 11.23
C GLN A 92 11.30 13.61 12.49
N SER A 93 12.11 14.30 13.31
CA SER A 93 12.68 13.72 14.54
C SER A 93 11.63 13.33 15.56
N GLN A 94 10.55 14.10 15.63
CA GLN A 94 9.36 13.82 16.41
C GLN A 94 8.14 14.39 15.67
N LEU A 95 6.96 13.89 16.03
CA LEU A 95 5.68 14.42 15.59
C LEU A 95 4.84 14.76 16.81
N ASP A 96 4.33 15.99 16.87
CA ASP A 96 3.43 16.42 17.93
C ASP A 96 1.99 16.31 17.41
N ILE A 97 1.29 15.23 17.81
CA ILE A 97 -0.03 14.87 17.29
C ILE A 97 -1.01 14.70 18.46
N ASP A 98 -2.10 15.46 18.44
CA ASP A 98 -3.20 15.35 19.41
C ASP A 98 -2.76 15.39 20.90
N GLY A 99 -1.66 16.08 21.19
CA GLY A 99 -1.10 16.23 22.54
C GLY A 99 -0.04 15.19 22.92
N GLU A 100 0.26 14.24 22.04
CA GLU A 100 1.35 13.27 22.19
C GLU A 100 2.55 13.64 21.31
N THR A 101 3.76 13.48 21.85
CA THR A 101 5.00 13.60 21.09
C THR A 101 5.51 12.21 20.72
N LEU A 102 5.42 11.88 19.43
CA LEU A 102 5.82 10.59 18.88
C LEU A 102 7.24 10.69 18.31
N PRO A 103 8.25 9.99 18.85
CA PRO A 103 9.58 9.98 18.26
C PRO A 103 9.54 9.30 16.89
N ARG A 104 10.57 9.57 16.08
CA ARG A 104 10.76 8.91 14.78
C ARG A 104 10.93 7.39 14.90
N GLY A 105 10.47 6.64 13.91
CA GLY A 105 10.78 5.22 13.77
C GLY A 105 12.29 4.95 13.60
N GLU A 106 12.78 3.93 14.30
CA GLU A 106 14.15 3.41 14.21
C GLU A 106 14.28 2.25 13.22
N VAL A 107 13.16 1.72 12.75
CA VAL A 107 13.07 0.75 11.66
C VAL A 107 11.96 1.20 10.72
N LEU A 108 12.22 1.14 9.41
CA LEU A 108 11.22 1.35 8.38
C LEU A 108 10.88 0.02 7.72
N VAL A 109 9.59 -0.31 7.65
CA VAL A 109 9.05 -1.42 6.88
C VAL A 109 8.23 -0.86 5.72
N MET A 110 8.64 -1.16 4.49
CA MET A 110 7.85 -0.92 3.28
C MET A 110 7.01 -2.16 2.96
N GLY A 111 5.69 -1.98 2.91
CA GLY A 111 4.70 -3.04 2.91
C GLY A 111 4.23 -3.53 1.54
N GLY A 112 4.88 -3.12 0.46
CA GLY A 112 4.47 -3.41 -0.91
C GLY A 112 4.20 -2.16 -1.75
N ASP A 113 4.33 -2.34 -3.07
CA ASP A 113 4.11 -1.33 -4.09
C ASP A 113 4.97 -0.09 -3.86
N GLU A 114 6.30 -0.27 -3.92
CA GLU A 114 7.23 0.83 -3.69
C GLU A 114 7.35 1.78 -4.91
N VAL A 115 6.71 1.48 -6.04
CA VAL A 115 6.77 2.29 -7.26
C VAL A 115 5.58 2.08 -8.19
N TYR A 116 5.16 3.14 -8.90
CA TYR A 116 4.15 3.07 -9.96
C TYR A 116 4.62 3.76 -11.26
N PRO A 117 4.01 3.45 -12.42
CA PRO A 117 3.01 2.42 -12.63
C PRO A 117 3.59 1.00 -12.68
N SER A 118 4.90 0.87 -12.81
CA SER A 118 5.57 -0.43 -12.82
C SER A 118 7.04 -0.28 -12.46
N ALA A 119 7.59 -1.35 -11.88
CA ALA A 119 9.00 -1.44 -11.57
C ALA A 119 9.90 -1.13 -12.77
N ASN A 120 10.83 -0.21 -12.54
CA ASN A 120 12.12 -0.14 -13.22
C ASN A 120 13.03 0.83 -12.46
N TRP A 121 14.33 0.76 -12.72
CA TRP A 121 15.32 1.55 -11.99
C TRP A 121 15.08 3.07 -12.04
N ARG A 122 14.57 3.61 -13.16
CA ARG A 122 14.33 5.06 -13.30
C ARG A 122 13.12 5.50 -12.49
N GLU A 123 12.05 4.71 -12.49
CA GLU A 123 10.85 5.05 -11.73
C GLU A 123 11.14 4.95 -10.23
N TYR A 124 11.87 3.92 -9.76
CA TYR A 124 12.32 3.87 -8.36
C TYR A 124 13.17 5.08 -7.98
N GLU A 125 14.16 5.44 -8.79
CA GLU A 125 15.04 6.58 -8.52
C GLU A 125 14.23 7.88 -8.38
N ASN A 126 13.29 8.12 -9.29
CA ASN A 126 12.62 9.40 -9.41
C ASN A 126 11.32 9.53 -8.59
N ARG A 127 10.67 8.41 -8.26
CA ARG A 127 9.38 8.41 -7.56
C ARG A 127 9.49 8.07 -6.08
N THR A 128 10.51 7.33 -5.68
CA THR A 128 10.60 6.80 -4.31
C THR A 128 11.95 7.08 -3.69
N LYS A 129 13.04 6.54 -4.24
CA LYS A 129 14.39 6.67 -3.67
C LYS A 129 14.84 8.13 -3.54
N GLY A 130 14.75 8.91 -4.62
CA GLY A 130 15.11 10.33 -4.62
C GLY A 130 14.27 11.17 -3.65
N PRO A 131 12.93 11.07 -3.68
CA PRO A 131 12.06 11.72 -2.70
C PRO A 131 12.37 11.33 -1.26
N TYR A 132 12.60 10.05 -0.96
CA TYR A 132 12.98 9.59 0.39
C TYR A 132 14.35 10.12 0.80
N GLN A 133 15.33 10.14 -0.12
CA GLN A 133 16.65 10.75 0.12
C GLN A 133 16.52 12.22 0.47
N ALA A 134 15.68 12.97 -0.25
CA ALA A 134 15.46 14.37 0.02
C ALA A 134 14.79 14.61 1.38
N ALA A 135 13.95 13.69 1.84
CA ALA A 135 13.30 13.77 3.16
C ALA A 135 14.25 13.36 4.30
N ASN A 136 15.17 12.42 4.04
CA ASN A 136 16.04 11.82 5.06
C ASN A 136 17.52 11.76 4.65
N PRO A 137 18.20 12.88 4.36
CA PRO A 137 19.45 12.83 3.60
C PRO A 137 20.65 12.18 4.31
N GLN A 138 20.72 12.24 5.64
CA GLN A 138 21.89 11.76 6.41
C GLN A 138 21.53 11.13 7.77
N ARG A 139 20.34 10.52 7.89
CA ARG A 139 19.98 9.71 9.08
C ARG A 139 19.67 8.28 8.64
N PRO A 140 20.70 7.46 8.35
CA PRO A 140 20.51 6.07 7.95
C PRO A 140 19.81 5.30 9.06
N THR A 141 18.63 4.78 8.73
CA THR A 141 17.80 3.94 9.58
C THR A 141 17.61 2.60 8.87
N ASP A 142 17.41 1.52 9.61
CA ASP A 142 17.23 0.19 9.04
C ASP A 142 15.95 0.14 8.20
N LEU A 143 16.05 -0.38 6.98
CA LEU A 143 14.94 -0.52 6.04
C LEU A 143 14.78 -1.97 5.60
N TYR A 144 13.54 -2.43 5.69
CA TYR A 144 13.06 -3.68 5.15
C TYR A 144 11.87 -3.42 4.23
N ALA A 145 11.69 -4.23 3.19
CA ALA A 145 10.63 -4.08 2.20
C ALA A 145 10.11 -5.45 1.75
N ILE A 146 8.82 -5.58 1.47
CA ILE A 146 8.27 -6.70 0.71
C ILE A 146 7.72 -6.16 -0.61
N PRO A 147 7.84 -6.88 -1.74
CA PRO A 147 7.31 -6.39 -3.01
C PRO A 147 5.78 -6.51 -3.07
N GLY A 148 5.14 -5.53 -3.71
CA GLY A 148 3.75 -5.61 -4.16
C GLY A 148 3.67 -5.98 -5.65
N ASN A 149 2.46 -6.03 -6.20
CA ASN A 149 2.24 -6.44 -7.58
C ASN A 149 2.89 -5.49 -8.60
N HIS A 150 3.06 -4.19 -8.26
CA HIS A 150 3.72 -3.24 -9.14
C HIS A 150 5.24 -3.38 -9.17
N ASP A 151 5.83 -3.93 -8.11
CA ASP A 151 7.26 -4.26 -8.02
C ASP A 151 7.61 -5.49 -8.87
N TRP A 152 6.63 -6.36 -9.11
CA TRP A 152 6.77 -7.61 -9.86
C TRP A 152 6.68 -7.45 -11.38
N TYR A 153 6.25 -6.31 -11.92
CA TYR A 153 6.08 -6.12 -13.37
C TYR A 153 7.37 -6.20 -14.21
N ASP A 154 8.56 -6.09 -13.60
CA ASP A 154 9.85 -6.35 -14.26
C ASP A 154 10.50 -7.68 -13.86
N GLY A 155 9.70 -8.58 -13.28
CA GLY A 155 10.14 -9.85 -12.70
C GLY A 155 11.04 -9.64 -11.48
N LEU A 156 10.72 -8.68 -10.60
CA LEU A 156 11.45 -8.37 -9.37
C LEU A 156 12.91 -7.93 -9.58
N THR A 157 13.28 -7.48 -10.78
CA THR A 157 14.67 -7.15 -11.13
C THR A 157 15.13 -5.86 -10.44
N ALA A 158 14.34 -4.79 -10.53
CA ALA A 158 14.70 -3.52 -9.92
C ALA A 158 14.62 -3.60 -8.38
N PHE A 159 13.57 -4.23 -7.84
CA PHE A 159 13.40 -4.44 -6.41
C PHE A 159 14.63 -5.16 -5.81
N SER A 160 15.03 -6.29 -6.38
CA SER A 160 16.18 -7.05 -5.89
C SER A 160 17.51 -6.28 -5.92
N ARG A 161 17.70 -5.39 -6.89
CA ARG A 161 18.90 -4.54 -6.94
C ARG A 161 18.92 -3.45 -5.88
N LEU A 162 17.75 -2.96 -5.48
CA LEU A 162 17.61 -1.82 -4.56
C LEU A 162 17.51 -2.27 -3.09
N PHE A 163 16.67 -3.27 -2.81
CA PHE A 163 16.34 -3.66 -1.44
C PHE A 163 17.11 -4.88 -0.93
N MET A 164 17.67 -5.69 -1.82
CA MET A 164 18.26 -6.99 -1.45
C MET A 164 19.79 -7.05 -1.54
N GLN A 165 20.45 -5.89 -1.60
CA GLN A 165 21.92 -5.79 -1.73
C GLN A 165 22.61 -5.12 -0.53
N ARG A 166 21.89 -4.85 0.56
CA ARG A 166 22.43 -4.19 1.77
C ARG A 166 23.05 -2.81 1.48
N ARG A 167 22.38 -2.04 0.64
CA ARG A 167 22.82 -0.71 0.17
C ARG A 167 21.99 0.40 0.78
N GLU A 168 22.45 1.63 0.62
CA GLU A 168 21.61 2.79 0.95
C GLU A 168 20.50 2.97 -0.07
N PHE A 169 19.30 3.23 0.42
CA PHE A 169 18.10 3.54 -0.35
C PHE A 169 17.43 4.76 0.29
N GLY A 170 17.44 5.90 -0.39
CA GLY A 170 16.66 7.06 0.03
C GLY A 170 17.01 7.57 1.44
N GLY A 171 18.27 7.49 1.83
CA GLY A 171 18.70 7.85 3.18
C GLY A 171 18.48 6.78 4.24
N PHE A 172 18.04 5.58 3.85
CA PHE A 172 17.87 4.41 4.71
C PHE A 172 18.87 3.31 4.31
N ARG A 173 19.10 2.32 5.18
CA ARG A 173 20.00 1.20 4.91
C ARG A 173 19.23 -0.10 4.80
N THR A 174 19.26 -0.71 3.62
CA THR A 174 18.61 -2.00 3.39
C THR A 174 19.40 -3.12 4.07
N LYS A 175 18.70 -4.17 4.54
CA LYS A 175 19.31 -5.26 5.33
C LYS A 175 19.12 -6.64 4.71
N GLN A 176 17.97 -6.86 4.08
CA GLN A 176 17.58 -8.12 3.48
C GLN A 176 18.39 -8.46 2.21
N ARG A 177 18.33 -9.73 1.84
CA ARG A 177 18.87 -10.33 0.61
C ARG A 177 17.82 -11.16 -0.14
N ARG A 178 16.65 -11.37 0.48
CA ARG A 178 15.46 -12.02 -0.07
C ARG A 178 14.30 -11.02 -0.10
N SER A 179 13.23 -11.34 -0.82
CA SER A 179 12.04 -10.50 -0.92
C SER A 179 11.10 -10.59 0.29
N TYR A 180 11.41 -11.49 1.21
CA TYR A 180 10.72 -11.71 2.48
C TYR A 180 11.76 -11.69 3.62
N PHE A 181 11.31 -11.44 4.86
CA PHE A 181 12.20 -11.35 6.02
C PHE A 181 11.48 -11.59 7.35
N ALA A 182 12.26 -11.88 8.38
CA ALA A 182 11.83 -12.02 9.76
C ALA A 182 12.65 -11.11 10.69
N LEU A 183 11.98 -10.39 11.58
CA LEU A 183 12.58 -9.59 12.64
C LEU A 183 12.20 -10.18 14.00
N LYS A 184 13.17 -10.40 14.87
CA LYS A 184 12.93 -10.61 16.31
C LYS A 184 12.86 -9.24 16.98
N LEU A 185 11.75 -8.95 17.65
CA LEU A 185 11.48 -7.66 18.28
C LEU A 185 11.60 -7.76 19.81
N PRO A 186 11.63 -6.63 20.53
CA PRO A 186 11.56 -6.63 21.98
C PRO A 186 10.32 -7.32 22.53
N HIS A 187 10.45 -7.82 23.77
CA HIS A 187 9.32 -8.30 24.58
C HIS A 187 8.46 -9.39 23.94
N ASP A 188 9.13 -10.41 23.37
CA ASP A 188 8.49 -11.65 22.90
C ASP A 188 7.60 -11.44 21.66
N TRP A 189 7.97 -10.44 20.86
CA TRP A 189 7.35 -10.12 19.57
C TRP A 189 8.26 -10.46 18.40
N TRP A 190 7.61 -10.78 17.29
CA TRP A 190 8.23 -11.00 16.00
C TRP A 190 7.51 -10.21 14.92
N LEU A 191 8.20 -9.91 13.83
CA LEU A 191 7.59 -9.43 12.59
C LEU A 191 8.01 -10.35 11.46
N PHE A 192 7.04 -10.99 10.81
CA PHE A 192 7.25 -11.81 9.62
C PHE A 192 6.63 -11.09 8.43
N ALA A 193 7.37 -10.95 7.34
CA ALA A 193 6.92 -10.26 6.14
C ALA A 193 7.09 -11.17 4.92
N ILE A 194 5.97 -11.58 4.32
CA ILE A 194 5.93 -12.59 3.25
C ILE A 194 5.78 -11.95 1.87
N ASP A 195 6.33 -12.62 0.85
CA ASP A 195 6.20 -12.25 -0.56
C ASP A 195 5.27 -13.21 -1.28
N ALA A 196 4.13 -12.68 -1.75
CA ALA A 196 3.08 -13.44 -2.41
C ALA A 196 2.81 -13.04 -3.87
N GLU A 197 3.75 -12.33 -4.52
CA GLU A 197 3.70 -11.99 -5.96
C GLU A 197 2.33 -11.45 -6.44
N PHE A 198 1.62 -12.22 -7.28
CA PHE A 198 0.28 -11.95 -7.82
C PHE A 198 -0.73 -12.99 -7.32
N ASP A 199 -0.76 -13.24 -6.01
CA ASP A 199 -1.61 -14.30 -5.43
C ASP A 199 -1.06 -15.73 -5.65
N ALA A 200 0.23 -15.87 -5.95
CA ALA A 200 0.90 -17.17 -6.13
C ALA A 200 1.12 -17.89 -4.79
N TYR A 201 1.26 -19.22 -4.82
CA TYR A 201 1.65 -20.01 -3.64
C TYR A 201 2.98 -19.52 -3.06
N LEU A 202 3.15 -19.72 -1.75
CA LEU A 202 4.44 -19.49 -1.10
C LEU A 202 5.40 -20.59 -1.56
N ASP A 203 6.57 -20.18 -2.06
CA ASP A 203 7.62 -21.10 -2.50
C ASP A 203 8.26 -21.84 -1.31
N GLU A 204 8.76 -23.05 -1.56
CA GLU A 204 9.36 -23.87 -0.50
C GLU A 204 10.57 -23.20 0.19
N PRO A 205 11.49 -22.51 -0.52
CA PRO A 205 12.59 -21.79 0.13
C PRO A 205 12.13 -20.70 1.10
N GLN A 206 11.04 -19.99 0.78
CA GLN A 206 10.41 -19.03 1.67
C GLN A 206 9.81 -19.71 2.90
N LEU A 207 9.06 -20.80 2.70
CA LEU A 207 8.51 -21.58 3.81
C LEU A 207 9.62 -22.08 4.74
N GLU A 208 10.71 -22.61 4.20
CA GLU A 208 11.83 -23.11 5.00
C GLU A 208 12.49 -22.01 5.83
N TYR A 209 12.74 -20.83 5.23
CA TYR A 209 13.26 -19.67 5.97
C TYR A 209 12.39 -19.32 7.18
N PHE A 210 11.06 -19.31 7.01
CA PHE A 210 10.16 -19.02 8.12
C PHE A 210 10.00 -20.17 9.11
N ARG A 211 10.14 -21.43 8.69
CA ARG A 211 10.22 -22.58 9.61
C ARG A 211 11.46 -22.47 10.48
N GLU A 212 12.62 -22.14 9.90
CA GLU A 212 13.87 -21.90 10.64
C GLU A 212 13.76 -20.71 11.60
N ALA A 213 13.10 -19.62 11.19
CA ALA A 213 12.83 -18.50 12.07
C ALA A 213 11.90 -18.89 13.22
N ALA A 214 10.79 -19.58 12.91
CA ALA A 214 9.81 -20.04 13.87
C ALA A 214 10.37 -21.08 14.86
N GLN A 215 11.42 -21.83 14.49
CA GLN A 215 12.14 -22.72 15.44
C GLN A 215 12.74 -21.97 16.63
N ARG A 216 13.00 -20.68 16.49
CA ARG A 216 13.56 -19.82 17.56
C ARG A 216 12.49 -19.18 18.43
N MET A 217 11.21 -19.38 18.09
CA MET A 217 10.11 -18.81 18.84
C MET A 217 9.83 -19.61 20.11
N LEU A 218 9.47 -18.90 21.16
CA LEU A 218 8.98 -19.48 22.41
C LEU A 218 7.43 -19.58 22.37
N PRO A 219 6.83 -20.50 23.15
CA PRO A 219 5.39 -20.54 23.31
C PRO A 219 4.82 -19.18 23.73
N ARG A 220 3.64 -18.83 23.20
CA ARG A 220 2.90 -17.59 23.47
C ARG A 220 3.52 -16.31 22.90
N GLU A 221 4.65 -16.38 22.19
CA GLU A 221 5.16 -15.23 21.43
C GLU A 221 4.15 -14.76 20.37
N LYS A 222 4.22 -13.48 20.00
CA LYS A 222 3.28 -12.84 19.08
C LYS A 222 3.97 -12.41 17.80
N VAL A 223 3.28 -12.55 16.66
CA VAL A 223 3.78 -12.18 15.34
C VAL A 223 2.95 -11.05 14.74
N ILE A 224 3.63 -9.98 14.32
CA ILE A 224 3.12 -9.02 13.35
C ILE A 224 3.36 -9.60 11.96
N LEU A 225 2.30 -9.94 11.23
CA LEU A 225 2.40 -10.50 9.89
C LEU A 225 2.19 -9.41 8.83
N CYS A 226 3.22 -9.12 8.03
CA CYS A 226 3.10 -8.22 6.88
C CYS A 226 2.84 -9.04 5.61
N VAL A 227 1.79 -8.69 4.88
CA VAL A 227 1.39 -9.34 3.63
C VAL A 227 1.19 -8.30 2.52
N PRO A 228 1.39 -8.63 1.24
CA PRO A 228 1.39 -7.62 0.17
C PRO A 228 -0.01 -7.11 -0.20
N GLN A 229 -1.09 -7.83 0.15
CA GLN A 229 -2.46 -7.41 -0.17
C GLN A 229 -3.49 -7.80 0.92
N PRO A 230 -4.59 -7.02 1.09
CA PRO A 230 -5.64 -7.25 2.08
C PRO A 230 -6.61 -8.33 1.63
N SER A 231 -6.12 -9.57 1.54
CA SER A 231 -6.90 -10.64 0.93
C SER A 231 -8.21 -10.97 1.66
N TRP A 232 -8.29 -10.63 2.95
CA TRP A 232 -9.51 -10.72 3.75
C TRP A 232 -10.68 -9.88 3.23
N VAL A 233 -10.46 -8.83 2.44
CA VAL A 233 -11.53 -7.98 1.90
C VAL A 233 -12.28 -8.67 0.75
N TRP A 234 -11.67 -9.67 0.10
CA TRP A 234 -12.25 -10.37 -1.04
C TRP A 234 -12.80 -11.76 -0.71
N THR A 235 -12.88 -12.14 0.57
CA THR A 235 -13.35 -13.47 1.00
C THR A 235 -14.76 -13.81 0.51
N GLU A 236 -15.63 -12.82 0.35
CA GLU A 236 -16.98 -13.01 -0.23
C GLU A 236 -16.96 -13.22 -1.75
N LEU A 237 -15.95 -12.68 -2.47
CA LEU A 237 -15.83 -12.74 -3.92
C LEU A 237 -15.00 -13.95 -4.38
N ASP A 238 -13.96 -14.26 -3.61
CA ASP A 238 -13.05 -15.37 -3.80
C ASP A 238 -12.74 -16.01 -2.45
N ARG A 239 -13.30 -17.21 -2.25
CA ARG A 239 -13.17 -17.98 -1.01
C ARG A 239 -11.74 -18.44 -0.73
N ARG A 240 -10.85 -18.38 -1.72
CA ARG A 240 -9.45 -18.81 -1.61
C ARG A 240 -8.48 -17.67 -1.33
N SER A 241 -8.96 -16.42 -1.38
CA SER A 241 -8.13 -15.22 -1.21
C SER A 241 -7.33 -15.22 0.11
N PHE A 242 -7.88 -15.78 1.20
CA PHE A 242 -7.20 -15.85 2.50
C PHE A 242 -6.34 -17.11 2.71
N ASP A 243 -6.38 -18.10 1.80
CA ASP A 243 -5.79 -19.43 2.00
C ASP A 243 -4.28 -19.38 2.33
N ARG A 244 -3.53 -18.44 1.74
CA ARG A 244 -2.08 -18.31 2.01
C ARG A 244 -1.79 -17.77 3.40
N ILE A 245 -2.58 -16.80 3.86
CA ILE A 245 -2.46 -16.26 5.21
C ILE A 245 -2.83 -17.34 6.20
N ASP A 246 -3.94 -18.06 5.97
CA ASP A 246 -4.38 -19.19 6.80
C ASP A 246 -3.32 -20.28 6.87
N TYR A 247 -2.79 -20.71 5.72
CA TYR A 247 -1.73 -21.72 5.64
C TYR A 247 -0.50 -21.29 6.44
N PHE A 248 -0.03 -20.06 6.27
CA PHE A 248 1.15 -19.56 6.97
C PHE A 248 0.94 -19.55 8.49
N ILE A 249 -0.22 -19.05 8.96
CA ILE A 249 -0.56 -19.02 10.38
C ILE A 249 -0.62 -20.45 10.94
N GLU A 250 -1.36 -21.35 10.29
CA GLU A 250 -1.63 -22.70 10.79
C GLU A 250 -0.42 -23.64 10.69
N LYS A 251 0.44 -23.48 9.68
CA LYS A 251 1.59 -24.39 9.45
C LYS A 251 2.92 -23.87 9.96
N ILE A 252 3.08 -22.55 10.15
CA ILE A 252 4.36 -21.97 10.57
C ILE A 252 4.29 -21.44 12.01
N VAL A 253 3.26 -20.65 12.33
CA VAL A 253 3.18 -19.94 13.61
C VAL A 253 2.52 -20.78 14.70
N LYS A 254 1.32 -21.29 14.45
CA LYS A 254 0.52 -22.04 15.44
C LYS A 254 1.20 -23.29 16.01
N PRO A 255 2.01 -24.07 15.25
CA PRO A 255 2.76 -25.19 15.81
C PRO A 255 3.81 -24.80 16.87
N ARG A 256 4.10 -23.50 17.00
CA ARG A 256 4.97 -22.92 18.04
C ARG A 256 4.19 -22.39 19.24
N GLU A 257 2.89 -22.64 19.30
CA GLU A 257 1.99 -22.06 20.32
C GLU A 257 2.02 -20.52 20.34
N ALA A 258 2.40 -19.92 19.22
CA ALA A 258 2.45 -18.48 19.00
C ALA A 258 1.17 -17.99 18.30
N THR A 259 0.89 -16.68 18.39
CA THR A 259 -0.31 -16.08 17.77
C THR A 259 0.05 -14.97 16.80
N VAL A 260 -0.90 -14.65 15.90
CA VAL A 260 -0.79 -13.55 14.93
C VAL A 260 -1.88 -12.52 15.22
N PRO A 261 -1.69 -11.61 16.20
CA PRO A 261 -2.71 -10.65 16.57
C PRO A 261 -2.70 -9.39 15.70
N LEU A 262 -1.70 -9.18 14.85
CA LEU A 262 -1.64 -8.03 13.95
C LEU A 262 -1.24 -8.49 12.55
N ILE A 263 -2.08 -8.19 11.56
CA ILE A 263 -1.76 -8.37 10.14
C ILE A 263 -1.77 -7.01 9.45
N LEU A 264 -0.65 -6.65 8.82
CA LEU A 264 -0.45 -5.37 8.13
C LEU A 264 -0.33 -5.57 6.62
N THR A 265 -0.89 -4.65 5.84
CA THR A 265 -0.79 -4.70 4.38
C THR A 265 -0.93 -3.33 3.71
N GLY A 266 -0.59 -3.27 2.42
CA GLY A 266 -0.85 -2.17 1.48
C GLY A 266 -1.90 -2.54 0.42
N ASP A 267 -1.56 -2.38 -0.86
CA ASP A 267 -2.32 -2.60 -2.12
C ASP A 267 -3.52 -1.66 -2.29
N ARG A 268 -4.33 -1.53 -1.24
CA ARG A 268 -5.46 -0.61 -1.22
C ARG A 268 -5.03 0.71 -0.64
N HIS A 269 -5.20 1.76 -1.44
CA HIS A 269 -4.61 3.08 -1.17
C HIS A 269 -5.38 3.92 -0.13
N HIS A 270 -5.70 3.30 0.99
CA HIS A 270 -6.45 3.86 2.10
C HIS A 270 -5.98 3.25 3.42
N TYR A 271 -6.47 3.78 4.53
CA TYR A 271 -6.46 3.09 5.82
C TYR A 271 -7.79 2.35 6.01
N ALA A 272 -7.73 1.12 6.53
CA ALA A 272 -8.89 0.42 7.05
C ALA A 272 -8.45 -0.54 8.16
N ARG A 273 -9.16 -0.53 9.29
CA ARG A 273 -8.93 -1.48 10.38
C ARG A 273 -10.14 -2.34 10.64
N TYR A 274 -9.93 -3.64 10.63
CA TYR A 274 -10.90 -4.64 11.05
C TYR A 274 -10.42 -5.27 12.37
N ALA A 275 -11.30 -5.30 13.37
CA ALA A 275 -11.06 -5.98 14.64
C ALA A 275 -11.83 -7.30 14.68
N GLU A 276 -11.19 -8.35 15.17
CA GLU A 276 -11.82 -9.64 15.41
C GLU A 276 -12.92 -9.49 16.48
N ILE A 277 -14.09 -10.09 16.22
CA ILE A 277 -15.18 -10.18 17.18
C ILE A 277 -14.83 -11.28 18.18
N ASP A 278 -14.90 -10.97 19.48
CA ASP A 278 -14.54 -11.86 20.59
C ASP A 278 -13.08 -12.39 20.58
N GLY A 279 -12.20 -11.74 19.81
CA GLY A 279 -10.77 -12.06 19.70
C GLY A 279 -9.87 -10.84 19.82
N ASP A 280 -8.55 -11.04 19.65
CA ASP A 280 -7.55 -9.97 19.76
C ASP A 280 -6.92 -9.57 18.40
N ARG A 281 -7.24 -10.27 17.31
CA ARG A 281 -6.62 -10.01 16.01
C ARG A 281 -7.11 -8.70 15.37
N GLN A 282 -6.16 -7.95 14.84
CA GLN A 282 -6.36 -6.74 14.05
C GLN A 282 -5.87 -6.97 12.62
N LEU A 283 -6.73 -6.71 11.63
CA LEU A 283 -6.36 -6.68 10.21
C LEU A 283 -6.32 -5.22 9.75
N VAL A 284 -5.15 -4.76 9.32
CA VAL A 284 -4.91 -3.34 9.02
C VAL A 284 -4.39 -3.19 7.60
N THR A 285 -5.16 -2.48 6.78
CA THR A 285 -4.72 -1.95 5.50
C THR A 285 -4.19 -0.54 5.72
N ALA A 286 -2.96 -0.25 5.28
CA ALA A 286 -2.29 1.03 5.43
C ALA A 286 -1.55 1.46 4.14
N GLY A 287 -2.25 1.42 3.00
CA GLY A 287 -1.70 1.76 1.68
C GLY A 287 -1.69 3.26 1.34
N GLY A 288 -1.59 4.12 2.34
CA GLY A 288 -1.66 5.56 2.15
C GLY A 288 -0.36 6.24 1.73
N GLY A 289 0.68 5.49 1.32
CA GLY A 289 2.07 5.99 1.28
C GLY A 289 2.41 6.96 0.15
N GLY A 290 1.66 6.96 -0.95
CA GLY A 290 1.98 7.85 -2.08
C GLY A 290 1.08 7.70 -3.31
N ALA A 291 0.41 6.56 -3.45
CA ALA A 291 -0.55 6.27 -4.50
C ALA A 291 -1.79 7.17 -4.47
N TYR A 292 -2.61 7.14 -5.52
CA TYR A 292 -3.89 7.84 -5.47
C TYR A 292 -4.80 7.19 -4.44
N THR A 293 -5.65 7.94 -3.74
CA THR A 293 -6.49 7.37 -2.67
C THR A 293 -7.51 6.40 -3.22
N SER A 294 -7.67 5.25 -2.59
CA SER A 294 -8.67 4.24 -2.95
C SER A 294 -10.00 4.45 -2.21
N PRO A 295 -11.13 3.90 -2.71
CA PRO A 295 -12.42 4.00 -2.05
C PRO A 295 -12.44 3.24 -0.72
N THR A 296 -13.08 3.81 0.31
CA THR A 296 -13.37 3.15 1.59
C THR A 296 -14.86 2.88 1.77
N HIS A 297 -15.73 3.60 1.06
CA HIS A 297 -17.18 3.46 1.20
C HIS A 297 -17.74 2.13 0.68
N ASN A 298 -16.99 1.42 -0.15
CA ASN A 298 -17.33 0.08 -0.63
C ASN A 298 -16.81 -1.06 0.26
N LEU A 299 -16.04 -0.74 1.30
CA LEU A 299 -15.52 -1.75 2.21
C LEU A 299 -16.67 -2.45 2.95
N PRO A 300 -16.61 -3.79 3.09
CA PRO A 300 -17.58 -4.52 3.88
C PRO A 300 -17.50 -4.09 5.34
N THR A 301 -18.65 -3.95 6.01
CA THR A 301 -18.71 -3.57 7.44
C THR A 301 -18.33 -4.72 8.36
N GLN A 302 -18.52 -5.95 7.89
CA GLN A 302 -18.11 -7.17 8.55
C GLN A 302 -17.58 -8.13 7.50
N LEU A 303 -16.64 -8.99 7.87
CA LEU A 303 -16.10 -10.03 7.00
C LEU A 303 -15.72 -11.25 7.84
N THR A 304 -15.62 -12.40 7.19
CA THR A 304 -15.16 -13.64 7.82
C THR A 304 -13.84 -14.08 7.17
N ALA A 305 -12.82 -14.36 7.98
CA ALA A 305 -11.51 -14.79 7.49
C ALA A 305 -10.86 -15.84 8.43
N PRO A 306 -10.47 -17.02 7.92
CA PRO A 306 -10.80 -17.56 6.59
C PRO A 306 -12.32 -17.81 6.41
N PRO A 307 -12.86 -17.84 5.17
CA PRO A 307 -14.26 -18.18 4.92
C PRO A 307 -14.66 -19.55 5.51
N LYS A 308 -15.89 -19.65 6.04
CA LYS A 308 -16.39 -20.89 6.68
C LYS A 308 -16.40 -22.10 5.73
N ASP A 309 -16.55 -21.84 4.44
CA ASP A 309 -16.65 -22.82 3.37
C ASP A 309 -15.47 -22.78 2.39
N SER A 310 -14.29 -22.28 2.81
CA SER A 310 -13.08 -22.41 2.00
C SER A 310 -12.68 -23.89 1.89
N VAL A 311 -12.55 -24.36 0.65
CA VAL A 311 -12.19 -25.75 0.30
C VAL A 311 -10.74 -26.07 0.69
N SER A 312 -9.90 -25.04 0.87
CA SER A 312 -8.48 -25.18 1.22
C SER A 312 -8.16 -24.64 2.60
N LYS A 313 -9.18 -24.41 3.43
CA LYS A 313 -9.03 -24.03 4.84
C LYS A 313 -8.16 -25.08 5.55
N VAL A 314 -7.05 -24.62 6.12
CA VAL A 314 -6.11 -25.48 6.85
C VAL A 314 -6.48 -25.50 8.33
N GLY A 315 -6.91 -24.34 8.86
CA GLY A 315 -7.37 -24.21 10.24
C GLY A 315 -8.80 -24.70 10.46
N GLU A 316 -9.16 -24.97 11.70
CA GLU A 316 -10.55 -25.34 12.05
C GLU A 316 -11.45 -24.11 12.27
N SER A 317 -10.89 -22.99 12.76
CA SER A 317 -11.66 -21.80 13.15
C SER A 317 -11.71 -20.74 12.05
N SER A 318 -12.92 -20.24 11.77
CA SER A 318 -13.14 -19.01 11.02
C SER A 318 -13.50 -17.93 12.02
N SER A 319 -12.92 -16.75 11.89
CA SER A 319 -13.24 -15.61 12.75
C SER A 319 -14.02 -14.55 11.98
N ASP A 320 -14.96 -13.92 12.68
CA ASP A 320 -15.72 -12.79 12.16
C ASP A 320 -15.05 -11.49 12.62
N TYR A 321 -14.98 -10.50 11.73
CA TYR A 321 -14.31 -9.23 11.98
C TYR A 321 -15.26 -8.06 11.68
N GLN A 322 -15.15 -7.00 12.46
CA GLN A 322 -15.89 -5.76 12.26
C GLN A 322 -14.97 -4.64 11.79
N LEU A 323 -15.40 -3.89 10.77
CA LEU A 323 -14.74 -2.66 10.35
C LEU A 323 -14.87 -1.60 11.45
N VAL A 324 -13.75 -1.13 11.99
CA VAL A 324 -13.73 -0.15 13.08
C VAL A 324 -13.52 1.26 12.55
N GLU A 325 -12.50 1.50 11.73
CA GLU A 325 -12.22 2.83 11.17
C GLU A 325 -11.66 2.77 9.74
N THR A 326 -11.84 3.86 8.99
CA THR A 326 -11.36 4.05 7.62
C THR A 326 -10.79 5.45 7.39
N TYR A 327 -9.72 5.55 6.60
CA TYR A 327 -9.19 6.83 6.14
C TYR A 327 -8.97 6.85 4.63
N PRO A 328 -9.64 7.76 3.87
CA PRO A 328 -10.64 8.72 4.33
C PRO A 328 -11.90 8.02 4.87
N SER A 329 -12.67 8.72 5.70
CA SER A 329 -13.99 8.22 6.13
C SER A 329 -14.87 7.86 4.93
N ARG A 330 -15.76 6.88 5.10
CA ARG A 330 -16.65 6.40 4.02
C ARG A 330 -17.43 7.55 3.37
N SER A 331 -17.95 8.50 4.15
CA SER A 331 -18.67 9.67 3.61
C SER A 331 -17.76 10.58 2.78
N LYS A 332 -16.53 10.85 3.23
CA LYS A 332 -15.54 11.65 2.50
C LYS A 332 -15.10 10.93 1.21
N SER A 333 -14.88 9.62 1.29
CA SER A 333 -14.57 8.78 0.14
C SER A 333 -15.65 8.85 -0.94
N TRP A 334 -16.92 8.69 -0.56
CA TRP A 334 -18.04 8.80 -1.51
C TRP A 334 -18.10 10.19 -2.17
N ARG A 335 -17.85 11.26 -1.41
CA ARG A 335 -17.81 12.64 -1.93
C ARG A 335 -16.69 12.87 -2.94
N TYR A 336 -15.55 12.18 -2.81
CA TYR A 336 -14.48 12.26 -3.81
C TYR A 336 -14.96 11.81 -5.20
N GLY A 337 -15.88 10.84 -5.26
CA GLY A 337 -16.47 10.31 -6.50
C GLY A 337 -16.98 11.40 -7.46
N PHE A 338 -17.65 12.41 -6.94
CA PHE A 338 -18.22 13.51 -7.75
C PHE A 338 -17.17 14.36 -8.46
N GLY A 339 -15.92 14.32 -8.01
CA GLY A 339 -14.83 15.01 -8.68
C GLY A 339 -14.51 14.45 -10.07
N ILE A 340 -15.12 13.33 -10.49
CA ILE A 340 -14.76 12.66 -11.74
C ILE A 340 -15.07 13.53 -12.96
N PHE A 341 -16.17 14.30 -12.91
CA PHE A 341 -16.62 15.15 -14.02
C PHE A 341 -15.64 16.28 -14.35
N HIS A 342 -14.92 16.80 -13.35
CA HIS A 342 -13.91 17.85 -13.55
C HIS A 342 -12.48 17.31 -13.58
N ARG A 343 -12.17 16.21 -12.89
CA ARG A 343 -10.78 15.72 -12.86
C ARG A 343 -10.44 14.90 -14.09
N LEU A 344 -11.33 14.02 -14.54
CA LEU A 344 -11.03 13.09 -15.62
C LEU A 344 -10.66 13.80 -16.93
N PRO A 345 -11.47 14.74 -17.48
CA PRO A 345 -11.14 15.37 -18.76
C PRO A 345 -9.91 16.27 -18.70
N TRP A 346 -9.73 17.05 -17.62
CA TRP A 346 -8.59 17.96 -17.50
C TRP A 346 -7.27 17.26 -17.21
N ARG A 347 -7.29 16.16 -16.46
CA ARG A 347 -6.08 15.38 -16.17
C ARG A 347 -5.69 14.50 -17.36
N ASN A 348 -6.68 13.98 -18.09
CA ASN A 348 -6.51 13.04 -19.19
C ASN A 348 -7.08 13.60 -20.52
N PRO A 349 -6.52 14.69 -21.08
CA PRO A 349 -7.00 15.24 -22.34
C PRO A 349 -6.89 14.23 -23.50
N GLY A 350 -5.86 13.35 -23.47
CA GLY A 350 -5.74 12.27 -24.44
C GLY A 350 -6.89 11.24 -24.37
N PHE A 351 -7.53 11.07 -23.21
CA PHE A 351 -8.71 10.22 -23.07
C PHE A 351 -9.95 10.88 -23.70
N VAL A 352 -10.09 12.21 -23.57
CA VAL A 352 -11.10 13.01 -24.28
C VAL A 352 -10.94 12.86 -25.79
N THR A 353 -9.73 13.06 -26.30
CA THR A 353 -9.45 12.90 -27.74
C THR A 353 -9.71 11.47 -28.22
N PHE A 354 -9.29 10.46 -27.45
CA PHE A 354 -9.51 9.05 -27.80
C PHE A 354 -11.01 8.74 -27.93
N LEU A 355 -11.83 9.08 -26.92
CA LEU A 355 -13.27 8.86 -27.01
C LEU A 355 -13.90 9.71 -28.13
N GLY A 356 -13.42 10.92 -28.37
CA GLY A 356 -13.85 11.74 -29.50
C GLY A 356 -13.60 11.07 -30.86
N ILE A 357 -12.45 10.42 -31.05
CA ILE A 357 -12.14 9.64 -32.26
C ILE A 357 -13.04 8.41 -32.37
N VAL A 358 -13.26 7.68 -31.28
CA VAL A 358 -14.18 6.52 -31.26
C VAL A 358 -15.60 6.96 -31.66
N HIS A 359 -16.08 8.09 -31.13
CA HIS A 359 -17.38 8.65 -31.49
C HIS A 359 -17.42 9.19 -32.92
N LEU A 360 -16.31 9.74 -33.44
CA LEU A 360 -16.22 10.13 -34.84
C LEU A 360 -16.32 8.91 -35.77
N ILE A 361 -15.64 7.79 -35.45
CA ILE A 361 -15.75 6.54 -36.21
C ILE A 361 -17.20 6.02 -36.19
N ALA A 362 -17.87 6.11 -35.04
CA ALA A 362 -19.27 5.73 -34.92
C ALA A 362 -20.19 6.65 -35.75
N LEU A 363 -19.97 7.97 -35.70
CA LEU A 363 -20.69 8.96 -36.51
C LEU A 363 -20.59 8.64 -38.00
N VAL A 364 -19.36 8.47 -38.50
CA VAL A 364 -19.11 8.19 -39.93
C VAL A 364 -19.73 6.85 -40.34
N SER A 365 -19.57 5.81 -39.51
CA SER A 365 -20.16 4.49 -39.75
C SER A 365 -21.69 4.53 -39.84
N LEU A 366 -22.35 5.27 -38.93
CA LEU A 366 -23.81 5.44 -38.93
C LEU A 366 -24.31 6.24 -40.14
N LEU A 367 -23.54 7.22 -40.62
CA LEU A 367 -23.85 7.98 -41.82
C LEU A 367 -23.63 7.17 -43.11
N GLN A 368 -22.67 6.24 -43.12
CA GLN A 368 -22.33 5.42 -44.28
C GLN A 368 -23.41 4.38 -44.61
N GLY A 369 -24.07 3.81 -43.61
CA GLY A 369 -25.19 2.89 -43.81
C GLY A 369 -25.36 1.85 -42.71
N THR A 370 -26.38 1.01 -42.85
CA THR A 370 -26.81 0.06 -41.80
C THR A 370 -25.72 -0.92 -41.39
N GLY A 371 -24.97 -1.49 -42.35
CA GLY A 371 -23.91 -2.46 -42.06
C GLY A 371 -22.80 -1.88 -41.15
N PRO A 372 -22.05 -0.86 -41.60
CA PRO A 372 -21.05 -0.19 -40.78
C PRO A 372 -21.62 0.36 -39.47
N GLY A 373 -22.82 0.93 -39.49
CA GLY A 373 -23.51 1.42 -38.30
C GLY A 373 -23.73 0.35 -37.23
N VAL A 374 -24.20 -0.85 -37.62
CA VAL A 374 -24.35 -1.99 -36.71
C VAL A 374 -23.01 -2.43 -36.13
N THR A 375 -21.95 -2.49 -36.93
CA THR A 375 -20.60 -2.83 -36.46
C THR A 375 -20.09 -1.82 -35.42
N ALA A 376 -20.28 -0.52 -35.67
CA ALA A 376 -19.90 0.53 -34.71
C ALA A 376 -20.68 0.42 -33.39
N CYS A 377 -22.00 0.20 -33.44
CA CYS A 377 -22.83 -0.02 -32.26
C CYS A 377 -22.39 -1.26 -31.47
N ALA A 378 -22.13 -2.37 -32.16
CA ALA A 378 -21.62 -3.59 -31.54
C ALA A 378 -20.25 -3.38 -30.88
N GLY A 379 -19.36 -2.61 -31.51
CA GLY A 379 -18.06 -2.23 -30.96
C GLY A 379 -18.19 -1.39 -29.68
N LEU A 380 -19.03 -0.35 -29.70
CA LEU A 380 -19.31 0.48 -28.51
C LEU A 380 -19.88 -0.35 -27.36
N LEU A 381 -20.85 -1.22 -27.66
CA LEU A 381 -21.47 -2.09 -26.66
C LEU A 381 -20.46 -3.09 -26.09
N GLY A 382 -19.65 -3.70 -26.94
CA GLY A 382 -18.61 -4.66 -26.56
C GLY A 382 -17.55 -4.02 -25.66
N ILE A 383 -17.00 -2.87 -26.07
CA ILE A 383 -15.98 -2.15 -25.27
C ILE A 383 -16.54 -1.75 -23.91
N ALA A 384 -17.74 -1.14 -23.86
CA ALA A 384 -18.35 -0.73 -22.60
C ALA A 384 -18.65 -1.93 -21.68
N THR A 385 -19.05 -3.06 -22.26
CA THR A 385 -19.29 -4.30 -21.52
C THR A 385 -18.00 -4.94 -21.04
N LEU A 386 -16.91 -4.84 -21.79
CA LEU A 386 -15.57 -5.27 -21.38
C LEU A 386 -14.95 -4.36 -20.33
N PHE A 387 -15.35 -3.10 -20.25
CA PHE A 387 -14.89 -2.17 -19.22
C PHE A 387 -15.49 -2.50 -17.83
N ALA A 388 -16.70 -3.07 -17.80
CA ALA A 388 -17.43 -3.48 -16.59
C ALA A 388 -16.92 -4.80 -15.96
N GLN A 389 -15.61 -5.01 -15.83
CA GLN A 389 -15.05 -6.26 -15.28
C GLN A 389 -14.94 -6.22 -13.75
N PRO A 390 -15.18 -7.35 -13.06
CA PRO A 390 -14.86 -7.46 -11.63
C PRO A 390 -13.35 -7.44 -11.39
N VAL A 391 -12.95 -6.96 -10.21
CA VAL A 391 -11.55 -6.95 -9.77
C VAL A 391 -11.11 -8.34 -9.29
N ALA A 392 -12.02 -9.11 -8.69
CA ALA A 392 -11.81 -10.48 -8.24
C ALA A 392 -13.07 -11.31 -8.49
N GLY A 393 -12.91 -12.61 -8.72
CA GLY A 393 -14.01 -13.54 -9.02
C GLY A 393 -14.61 -13.37 -10.43
N GLY A 394 -15.76 -14.01 -10.64
CA GLY A 394 -16.46 -14.04 -11.93
C GLY A 394 -17.45 -12.88 -12.15
N ARG A 395 -17.84 -12.67 -13.42
CA ARG A 395 -18.88 -11.69 -13.78
C ARG A 395 -20.26 -12.11 -13.22
N MET A 396 -20.76 -11.33 -12.26
CA MET A 396 -22.16 -11.36 -11.82
C MET A 396 -23.09 -10.52 -12.73
N ILE A 397 -24.42 -10.73 -12.60
CA ILE A 397 -25.47 -10.02 -13.37
C ILE A 397 -25.28 -8.49 -13.35
N LYS A 398 -24.89 -7.91 -12.21
CA LYS A 398 -24.65 -6.46 -12.08
C LYS A 398 -23.63 -5.92 -13.11
N HIS A 399 -22.60 -6.71 -13.43
CA HIS A 399 -21.56 -6.31 -14.39
C HIS A 399 -22.12 -6.25 -15.81
N TRP A 400 -22.95 -7.22 -16.18
CA TRP A 400 -23.62 -7.25 -17.48
C TRP A 400 -24.60 -6.10 -17.62
N VAL A 401 -25.47 -5.88 -16.63
CA VAL A 401 -26.46 -4.80 -16.65
C VAL A 401 -25.78 -3.43 -16.76
N LEU A 402 -24.77 -3.18 -15.93
CA LEU A 402 -24.03 -1.92 -15.94
C LEU A 402 -23.25 -1.73 -17.25
N GLY A 403 -22.56 -2.76 -17.73
CA GLY A 403 -21.77 -2.70 -18.97
C GLY A 403 -22.62 -2.51 -20.23
N LEU A 404 -23.72 -3.27 -20.35
CA LEU A 404 -24.67 -3.14 -21.46
C LEU A 404 -25.37 -1.78 -21.41
N GLY A 405 -25.80 -1.32 -20.23
CA GLY A 405 -26.40 0.01 -20.05
C GLY A 405 -25.44 1.14 -20.43
N HIS A 406 -24.17 1.03 -20.05
CA HIS A 406 -23.11 1.97 -20.45
C HIS A 406 -22.91 2.00 -21.97
N GLY A 407 -22.87 0.82 -22.61
CA GLY A 407 -22.75 0.71 -24.06
C GLY A 407 -23.96 1.29 -24.79
N ALA A 408 -25.17 1.00 -24.31
CA ALA A 408 -26.40 1.57 -24.85
C ALA A 408 -26.42 3.11 -24.74
N ALA A 409 -25.93 3.67 -23.64
CA ALA A 409 -25.80 5.13 -23.49
C ALA A 409 -24.81 5.72 -24.50
N HIS A 410 -23.67 5.06 -24.77
CA HIS A 410 -22.74 5.47 -25.82
C HIS A 410 -23.33 5.37 -27.24
N ILE A 411 -24.13 4.33 -27.52
CA ILE A 411 -24.86 4.22 -28.78
C ILE A 411 -25.85 5.39 -28.92
N GLY A 412 -26.61 5.70 -27.87
CA GLY A 412 -27.51 6.86 -27.83
C GLY A 412 -26.77 8.18 -28.10
N LEU A 413 -25.59 8.36 -27.51
CA LEU A 413 -24.73 9.52 -27.79
C LEU A 413 -24.30 9.59 -29.26
N ALA A 414 -23.93 8.45 -29.87
CA ALA A 414 -23.56 8.40 -31.29
C ALA A 414 -24.75 8.77 -32.19
N PHE A 415 -25.95 8.25 -31.93
CA PHE A 415 -27.16 8.63 -32.66
C PHE A 415 -27.52 10.11 -32.47
N GLY A 416 -27.41 10.64 -31.25
CA GLY A 416 -27.59 12.08 -30.99
C GLY A 416 -26.58 12.92 -31.78
N GLY A 417 -25.33 12.46 -31.86
CA GLY A 417 -24.29 13.05 -32.69
C GLY A 417 -24.66 13.10 -34.18
N VAL A 418 -25.26 12.04 -34.73
CA VAL A 418 -25.76 12.02 -36.12
C VAL A 418 -26.84 13.08 -36.33
N GLN A 419 -27.78 13.25 -35.40
CA GLN A 419 -28.84 14.25 -35.54
C GLN A 419 -28.27 15.67 -35.53
N VAL A 420 -27.37 15.96 -34.59
CA VAL A 420 -26.70 17.27 -34.51
C VAL A 420 -25.86 17.52 -35.77
N TRP A 421 -25.14 16.51 -36.26
CA TRP A 421 -24.30 16.64 -37.45
C TRP A 421 -25.13 16.96 -38.70
N ARG A 422 -26.29 16.30 -38.87
CA ARG A 422 -27.23 16.60 -39.97
C ARG A 422 -27.84 17.99 -39.85
N TRP A 423 -28.12 18.44 -38.63
CA TRP A 423 -28.70 19.76 -38.39
C TRP A 423 -27.72 20.91 -38.69
N LEU A 424 -26.43 20.72 -38.40
CA LEU A 424 -25.40 21.74 -38.65
C LEU A 424 -25.09 21.96 -40.14
N ASP A 425 -25.43 21.00 -41.00
CA ASP A 425 -25.20 21.02 -42.46
C ASP A 425 -23.80 21.54 -42.87
N TYR A 426 -22.78 21.18 -42.09
CA TYR A 426 -21.42 21.68 -42.25
C TYR A 426 -20.41 20.53 -42.17
N THR A 427 -19.63 20.36 -43.24
CA THR A 427 -18.73 19.21 -43.44
C THR A 427 -17.25 19.61 -43.56
N GLY A 428 -16.90 20.83 -43.12
CA GLY A 428 -15.52 21.29 -43.12
C GLY A 428 -14.63 20.58 -42.10
N THR A 429 -13.31 20.59 -42.30
CA THR A 429 -12.33 19.97 -41.37
C THR A 429 -12.48 20.46 -39.92
N LEU A 430 -12.82 21.75 -39.74
CA LEU A 430 -13.09 22.32 -38.43
C LEU A 430 -14.30 21.69 -37.73
N ALA A 431 -15.32 21.24 -38.49
CA ALA A 431 -16.48 20.55 -37.94
C ALA A 431 -16.07 19.24 -37.28
N TYR A 432 -15.22 18.46 -37.95
CA TYR A 432 -14.71 17.18 -37.43
C TYR A 432 -13.85 17.38 -36.18
N ILE A 433 -12.97 18.39 -36.19
CA ILE A 433 -12.15 18.73 -35.02
C ILE A 433 -13.04 19.16 -33.84
N ALA A 434 -14.03 20.02 -34.08
CA ALA A 434 -14.98 20.45 -33.06
C ALA A 434 -15.81 19.28 -32.53
N TYR A 435 -16.25 18.36 -33.40
CA TYR A 435 -16.97 17.16 -33.01
C TYR A 435 -16.14 16.24 -32.13
N ILE A 436 -14.88 15.98 -32.49
CA ILE A 436 -13.97 15.18 -31.64
C ILE A 436 -13.87 15.79 -30.24
N GLY A 437 -13.68 17.12 -30.14
CA GLY A 437 -13.59 17.81 -28.86
C GLY A 437 -14.88 17.71 -28.03
N LEU A 438 -16.02 18.04 -28.64
CA LEU A 438 -17.31 18.09 -27.94
C LEU A 438 -17.85 16.70 -27.61
N ALA A 439 -17.92 15.80 -28.60
CA ALA A 439 -18.36 14.43 -28.40
C ALA A 439 -17.42 13.69 -27.44
N GLY A 440 -16.10 13.93 -27.52
CA GLY A 440 -15.12 13.41 -26.59
C GLY A 440 -15.38 13.86 -25.15
N LEU A 441 -15.66 15.15 -24.93
CA LEU A 441 -15.95 15.67 -23.59
C LEU A 441 -17.25 15.08 -23.01
N ILE A 442 -18.32 15.03 -23.82
CA ILE A 442 -19.61 14.45 -23.42
C ILE A 442 -19.43 12.95 -23.13
N ALA A 443 -18.69 12.22 -23.97
CA ALA A 443 -18.39 10.82 -23.77
C ALA A 443 -17.60 10.56 -22.48
N VAL A 444 -16.64 11.43 -22.13
CA VAL A 444 -15.91 11.34 -20.85
C VAL A 444 -16.83 11.59 -19.66
N TRP A 445 -17.77 12.55 -19.75
CA TRP A 445 -18.76 12.74 -18.69
C TRP A 445 -19.73 11.57 -18.58
N LEU A 446 -20.09 10.93 -19.69
CA LEU A 446 -20.88 9.71 -19.71
C LEU A 446 -20.14 8.58 -18.98
N VAL A 447 -18.84 8.39 -19.27
CA VAL A 447 -17.98 7.45 -18.53
C VAL A 447 -17.91 7.83 -17.04
N GLY A 448 -17.79 9.11 -16.70
CA GLY A 448 -17.79 9.59 -15.32
C GLY A 448 -19.10 9.28 -14.58
N ALA A 449 -20.25 9.47 -15.23
CA ALA A 449 -21.56 9.14 -14.69
C ALA A 449 -21.73 7.63 -14.50
N TYR A 450 -21.29 6.84 -15.49
CA TYR A 450 -21.22 5.39 -15.40
C TYR A 450 -20.38 4.94 -14.21
N LEU A 451 -19.15 5.44 -14.08
CA LEU A 451 -18.24 5.06 -13.00
C LEU A 451 -18.84 5.41 -11.62
N LEU A 452 -19.46 6.57 -11.48
CA LEU A 452 -20.13 6.97 -10.23
C LEU A 452 -21.31 6.04 -9.88
N LEU A 453 -22.08 5.62 -10.88
CA LEU A 453 -23.21 4.69 -10.69
C LEU A 453 -22.71 3.27 -10.40
N ALA A 454 -21.81 2.73 -11.23
CA ALA A 454 -21.25 1.40 -11.11
C ALA A 454 -20.57 1.20 -9.74
N ASN A 455 -19.85 2.23 -9.29
CA ASN A 455 -19.18 2.25 -8.01
C ASN A 455 -20.15 2.06 -6.81
N ARG A 456 -21.42 2.49 -6.91
CA ARG A 456 -22.42 2.21 -5.85
C ARG A 456 -22.69 0.72 -5.64
N TYR A 457 -22.43 -0.10 -6.66
CA TYR A 457 -22.60 -1.55 -6.63
C TYR A 457 -21.25 -2.29 -6.48
N GLY A 458 -20.18 -1.57 -6.13
CA GLY A 458 -18.83 -2.12 -6.03
C GLY A 458 -18.22 -2.53 -7.37
N VAL A 459 -18.68 -1.93 -8.48
CA VAL A 459 -18.15 -2.17 -9.83
C VAL A 459 -17.34 -0.95 -10.26
N ASN A 460 -16.16 -1.17 -10.81
CA ASN A 460 -15.24 -0.12 -11.27
C ASN A 460 -14.90 0.99 -10.26
N ALA A 461 -14.92 0.65 -8.96
CA ALA A 461 -14.53 1.56 -7.90
C ALA A 461 -13.04 1.98 -8.05
N ASN A 462 -12.18 1.05 -8.46
CA ASN A 462 -10.79 1.33 -8.75
C ASN A 462 -10.62 2.32 -9.91
N GLU A 463 -11.28 2.09 -11.04
CA GLU A 463 -11.17 2.96 -12.22
C GLU A 463 -11.70 4.37 -11.95
N LEU A 464 -12.76 4.51 -11.13
CA LEU A 464 -13.25 5.81 -10.67
C LEU A 464 -12.14 6.58 -9.94
N PHE A 465 -11.50 5.96 -8.94
CA PHE A 465 -10.50 6.62 -8.12
C PHE A 465 -9.15 6.81 -8.83
N ALA A 466 -8.78 5.90 -9.73
CA ALA A 466 -7.66 6.05 -10.65
C ALA A 466 -7.87 7.26 -11.57
N GLY A 467 -9.09 7.46 -12.06
CA GLY A 467 -9.49 8.62 -12.86
C GLY A 467 -9.46 9.93 -12.07
N LEU A 468 -9.84 9.90 -10.78
CA LEU A 468 -9.77 11.05 -9.88
C LEU A 468 -8.34 11.42 -9.50
N SER A 469 -7.46 10.42 -9.33
CA SER A 469 -6.07 10.55 -8.87
C SER A 469 -5.97 11.48 -7.65
N VAL A 470 -6.72 11.15 -6.60
CA VAL A 470 -6.72 11.93 -5.35
C VAL A 470 -5.41 11.72 -4.62
N ILE A 471 -4.64 12.79 -4.40
CA ILE A 471 -3.36 12.72 -3.68
C ILE A 471 -3.47 13.06 -2.19
N ASP A 472 -4.68 13.30 -1.68
CA ASP A 472 -4.97 13.70 -0.29
C ASP A 472 -5.44 12.51 0.54
N SER A 473 -5.55 12.63 1.86
CA SER A 473 -5.83 11.50 2.76
C SER A 473 -4.78 10.39 2.61
N LYS A 474 -3.51 10.77 2.84
CA LYS A 474 -2.38 9.84 2.90
C LYS A 474 -2.19 9.36 4.34
N CYS A 475 -1.51 8.24 4.53
CA CYS A 475 -1.24 7.71 5.86
C CYS A 475 -0.03 6.79 5.89
N PHE A 476 0.47 6.56 7.10
CA PHE A 476 1.42 5.51 7.46
C PHE A 476 1.13 5.09 8.91
N LEU A 477 1.73 4.00 9.36
CA LEU A 477 1.63 3.57 10.76
C LEU A 477 2.95 3.81 11.46
N ARG A 478 2.88 4.25 12.72
CA ARG A 478 4.00 4.24 13.64
C ARG A 478 3.68 3.26 14.76
N LEU A 479 4.54 2.28 14.98
CA LEU A 479 4.35 1.21 15.94
C LEU A 479 5.35 1.39 17.07
N LYS A 480 4.87 1.29 18.30
CA LYS A 480 5.68 1.28 19.51
C LYS A 480 5.66 -0.13 20.09
N VAL A 481 6.82 -0.78 20.13
CA VAL A 481 7.00 -2.10 20.76
C VAL A 481 7.67 -1.90 22.11
N ASN A 482 6.98 -2.24 23.20
CA ASN A 482 7.46 -2.13 24.57
C ASN A 482 6.94 -3.27 25.45
N ARG A 483 7.14 -3.17 26.77
CA ARG A 483 6.73 -4.18 27.76
C ARG A 483 5.22 -4.41 27.81
N ASP A 484 4.43 -3.40 27.48
CA ASP A 484 2.97 -3.46 27.50
C ASP A 484 2.42 -4.19 26.26
N GLY A 485 3.16 -4.13 25.15
CA GLY A 485 2.84 -4.82 23.90
C GLY A 485 3.22 -3.98 22.68
N VAL A 486 2.36 -4.03 21.66
CA VAL A 486 2.51 -3.22 20.44
C VAL A 486 1.39 -2.19 20.38
N THR A 487 1.74 -0.91 20.52
CA THR A 487 0.82 0.21 20.29
C THR A 487 0.96 0.69 18.85
N VAL A 488 -0.16 0.76 18.13
CA VAL A 488 -0.21 1.27 16.76
C VAL A 488 -0.76 2.69 16.77
N TYR A 489 -0.04 3.61 16.13
CA TYR A 489 -0.41 4.99 15.88
C TYR A 489 -0.70 5.18 14.38
N PRO A 490 -1.97 5.19 13.97
CA PRO A 490 -2.33 5.43 12.58
C PRO A 490 -2.26 6.93 12.27
N ILE A 491 -1.24 7.37 11.53
CA ILE A 491 -0.99 8.79 11.27
C ILE A 491 -1.54 9.17 9.89
N GLY A 492 -2.48 10.10 9.87
CA GLY A 492 -3.12 10.64 8.68
C GLY A 492 -2.55 11.98 8.24
N ILE A 493 -2.47 12.19 6.93
CA ILE A 493 -2.12 13.46 6.29
C ILE A 493 -3.32 13.89 5.43
N PRO A 494 -4.17 14.81 5.93
CA PRO A 494 -5.41 15.19 5.25
C PRO A 494 -5.21 15.81 3.89
N LYS A 495 -4.13 16.59 3.72
CA LYS A 495 -3.77 17.28 2.49
C LYS A 495 -2.28 17.15 2.23
N SER A 496 -1.93 16.56 1.09
CA SER A 496 -0.53 16.48 0.66
C SER A 496 0.02 17.83 0.25
N GLY A 497 1.32 18.02 0.45
CA GLY A 497 2.06 19.18 -0.01
C GLY A 497 2.02 19.30 -1.54
N ARG A 498 1.89 20.53 -2.02
CA ARG A 498 1.79 20.84 -3.47
C ARG A 498 2.77 21.90 -3.93
N LYS A 499 3.34 22.64 -2.98
CA LYS A 499 4.32 23.69 -3.19
C LYS A 499 5.46 23.45 -2.23
N TRP A 500 6.66 23.41 -2.78
CA TRP A 500 7.87 22.97 -2.10
C TRP A 500 8.98 23.98 -2.39
N LYS A 501 9.87 24.17 -1.43
CA LYS A 501 11.06 25.02 -1.55
C LYS A 501 12.28 24.23 -1.12
N ALA A 502 13.41 24.47 -1.77
CA ALA A 502 14.68 23.92 -1.30
C ALA A 502 15.08 24.54 0.04
N ASN A 503 15.83 23.78 0.84
CA ASN A 503 16.35 24.19 2.14
C ASN A 503 17.89 24.19 2.13
N PRO A 504 18.52 25.20 1.48
CA PRO A 504 19.98 25.26 1.34
C PRO A 504 20.71 25.51 2.66
N ASP A 505 20.02 26.14 3.62
CA ASP A 505 20.61 26.59 4.89
C ASP A 505 20.32 25.64 6.06
N GLY A 506 19.62 24.53 5.83
CA GLY A 506 19.36 23.50 6.83
C GLY A 506 20.59 22.66 7.19
N ASP A 507 20.54 22.01 8.34
CA ASP A 507 21.61 21.13 8.80
C ASP A 507 21.75 19.90 7.89
N ALA A 508 22.88 19.20 7.97
CA ALA A 508 23.17 18.06 7.09
C ALA A 508 22.09 16.96 7.11
N ALA A 509 21.42 16.81 8.26
CA ALA A 509 20.38 15.83 8.49
C ALA A 509 18.95 16.33 8.22
N ASP A 510 18.77 17.64 7.97
CA ASP A 510 17.47 18.24 7.68
C ASP A 510 17.01 17.92 6.25
N PRO A 511 15.70 17.77 6.01
CA PRO A 511 15.16 17.58 4.67
C PRO A 511 15.70 18.61 3.68
N TRP A 512 16.08 18.16 2.49
CA TRP A 512 16.53 19.02 1.39
C TRP A 512 15.43 19.94 0.88
N ILE A 513 14.17 19.52 1.05
CA ILE A 513 13.00 20.21 0.52
C ILE A 513 11.97 20.37 1.64
N GLU A 514 11.50 21.59 1.85
CA GLU A 514 10.48 21.92 2.84
C GLU A 514 9.16 22.29 2.16
N PRO A 515 8.01 21.98 2.77
CA PRO A 515 6.74 22.42 2.26
C PRO A 515 6.61 23.94 2.48
N VAL A 516 6.10 24.65 1.47
CA VAL A 516 5.87 26.11 1.58
C VAL A 516 4.80 26.41 2.65
N LYS A 517 3.86 25.49 2.85
CA LYS A 517 2.89 25.52 3.94
C LYS A 517 3.10 24.25 4.78
N PRO A 518 3.26 24.35 6.12
CA PRO A 518 3.42 23.18 6.97
C PRO A 518 2.35 22.12 6.70
N LEU A 519 2.77 20.86 6.63
CA LEU A 519 1.85 19.74 6.51
C LEU A 519 1.11 19.57 7.84
N ARG A 520 -0.19 19.30 7.76
CA ARG A 520 -0.97 18.88 8.92
C ARG A 520 -0.98 17.36 8.98
N HIS A 521 -0.81 16.83 10.18
CA HIS A 521 -0.96 15.42 10.50
C HIS A 521 -1.92 15.28 11.68
N GLU A 522 -2.65 14.18 11.72
CA GLU A 522 -3.67 13.85 12.73
C GLU A 522 -3.62 12.35 13.01
N LEU A 523 -4.05 11.92 14.19
CA LEU A 523 -4.36 10.50 14.37
C LEU A 523 -5.66 10.19 13.63
N ILE A 524 -5.65 9.11 12.84
CA ILE A 524 -6.86 8.66 12.12
C ILE A 524 -7.90 8.13 13.11
N GLU A 525 -7.42 7.44 14.13
CA GLU A 525 -8.17 6.94 15.29
C GLU A 525 -7.27 6.96 16.52
N PRO A 526 -7.83 6.89 17.75
CA PRO A 526 -7.03 6.76 18.96
C PRO A 526 -6.03 5.59 18.86
N PRO A 527 -4.81 5.72 19.44
CA PRO A 527 -3.85 4.64 19.43
C PRO A 527 -4.43 3.41 20.11
N TYR A 528 -4.19 2.23 19.56
CA TYR A 528 -4.65 0.97 20.13
C TYR A 528 -3.46 0.06 20.43
N THR A 529 -3.50 -0.57 21.60
CA THR A 529 -2.43 -1.45 22.09
C THR A 529 -2.88 -2.89 22.03
N ILE A 530 -2.09 -3.72 21.36
CA ILE A 530 -2.22 -5.17 21.41
C ILE A 530 -1.33 -5.65 22.56
N PRO A 531 -1.90 -6.13 23.67
CA PRO A 531 -1.14 -6.39 24.87
C PRO A 531 -0.20 -7.58 24.69
N LYS A 532 0.91 -7.58 25.43
CA LYS A 532 1.71 -8.79 25.63
C LYS A 532 0.88 -9.86 26.37
N PRO A 533 1.06 -11.18 26.12
CA PRO A 533 0.47 -12.19 26.99
C PRO A 533 0.95 -12.00 28.43
N GLY A 534 0.04 -12.07 29.40
CA GLY A 534 0.41 -12.04 30.83
C GLY A 534 1.30 -13.24 31.22
N PRO A 535 2.07 -13.17 32.32
CA PRO A 535 2.94 -14.25 32.75
C PRO A 535 2.16 -15.56 32.96
N THR A 536 2.79 -16.71 32.68
CA THR A 536 2.21 -18.02 33.01
C THR A 536 2.12 -18.19 34.54
N ARG A 537 1.29 -19.13 35.01
CA ARG A 537 1.30 -19.51 36.44
C ARG A 537 2.69 -19.97 36.88
N GLU A 538 3.42 -20.72 36.05
CA GLU A 538 4.80 -21.12 36.34
C GLU A 538 5.77 -19.94 36.43
N GLU A 539 5.67 -18.94 35.55
CA GLU A 539 6.48 -17.72 35.61
C GLU A 539 6.14 -16.85 36.83
N ALA A 540 4.87 -16.84 37.25
CA ALA A 540 4.43 -16.18 38.47
C ALA A 540 4.84 -16.94 39.75
N GLU A 541 4.93 -18.27 39.67
CA GLU A 541 5.32 -19.18 40.76
C GLU A 541 6.83 -19.37 40.90
N GLN A 542 7.64 -18.94 39.93
CA GLN A 542 9.10 -18.82 40.11
C GLN A 542 9.41 -17.59 40.96
N PRO A 543 9.71 -17.72 42.28
CA PRO A 543 10.15 -16.58 43.07
C PRO A 543 11.43 -16.02 42.46
N LYS A 544 11.53 -14.68 42.39
CA LYS A 544 12.70 -13.89 41.97
C LYS A 544 14.01 -14.37 42.64
N ARG A 545 14.59 -15.49 42.18
CA ARG A 545 15.86 -16.03 42.72
C ARG A 545 17.09 -15.44 42.03
N ILE A 546 16.92 -14.56 41.05
CA ILE A 546 18.01 -13.81 40.41
C ILE A 546 18.10 -12.40 41.03
N ARG A 547 18.39 -12.35 42.34
CA ARG A 547 19.02 -11.18 42.99
C ARG A 547 19.91 -11.55 44.19
N ALA A 548 19.98 -12.83 44.56
CA ALA A 548 20.85 -13.29 45.65
C ALA A 548 22.19 -13.90 45.19
N PHE A 549 22.39 -14.19 43.90
CA PHE A 549 23.61 -14.87 43.43
C PHE A 549 24.79 -13.95 43.06
N ILE A 550 24.58 -12.62 43.01
CA ILE A 550 25.69 -11.65 42.78
C ILE A 550 26.21 -11.06 44.11
N GLY A 551 25.47 -11.23 45.22
CA GLY A 551 25.92 -10.79 46.55
C GLY A 551 26.91 -11.73 47.25
N HIS A 552 27.07 -12.97 46.77
CA HIS A 552 27.91 -13.99 47.42
C HIS A 552 29.22 -14.30 46.68
N ALA A 553 29.44 -13.68 45.51
CA ALA A 553 30.65 -13.86 44.68
C ALA A 553 31.69 -12.73 44.85
N PHE A 554 31.34 -11.64 45.54
CA PHE A 554 32.30 -10.61 45.95
C PHE A 554 32.50 -10.70 47.47
N GLY A 555 33.44 -11.54 47.87
CA GLY A 555 33.95 -11.57 49.24
C GLY A 555 34.57 -10.23 49.60
N LEU A 556 33.90 -9.49 50.48
CA LEU A 556 34.51 -8.42 51.26
C LEU A 556 35.05 -9.05 52.55
N GLU A 557 36.29 -9.54 52.48
CA GLU A 557 37.15 -9.59 53.66
C GLU A 557 37.58 -8.15 54.00
N GLN A 558 36.98 -7.55 55.03
CA GLN A 558 37.65 -6.50 55.79
C GLN A 558 37.47 -6.73 57.29
N SER A 559 38.53 -7.31 57.85
CA SER A 559 39.14 -7.04 59.17
C SER A 559 38.23 -6.62 60.34
N ARG A 560 38.09 -7.55 61.28
CA ARG A 560 38.01 -7.24 62.72
C ARG A 560 39.22 -6.38 63.12
N GLY A 561 38.95 -5.17 63.59
CA GLY A 561 39.91 -4.32 64.29
C GLY A 561 39.32 -3.93 65.64
N GLU A 562 39.94 -4.43 66.70
CA GLU A 562 39.76 -3.99 68.08
C GLU A 562 40.10 -2.49 68.24
N ARG A 563 39.35 -1.81 69.10
CA ARG A 563 39.74 -0.63 69.91
C ARG A 563 38.60 -0.32 70.88
N GLU A 564 38.71 -0.77 72.12
CA GLU A 564 39.26 -0.04 73.29
C GLU A 564 38.38 1.11 73.78
N ASN A 565 37.85 0.88 74.99
CA ASN A 565 37.33 1.85 75.94
C ASN A 565 38.32 3.00 76.18
N VAL A 566 37.86 4.24 76.08
CA VAL A 566 38.32 5.34 76.96
C VAL A 566 37.13 6.23 77.29
N ARG A 567 36.99 6.52 78.59
CA ARG A 567 36.06 7.44 79.24
C ARG A 567 36.39 8.89 78.89
N ASP A 568 35.39 9.71 78.62
CA ASP A 568 35.00 10.88 79.44
C ASP A 568 33.75 11.56 78.84
#